data_AF-A0A946JZS3-F1
#
_entry.id   AF-A0A946JZS3-F1
#
_cell.length_a   1.000
_cell.length_b   1.000
_cell.length_c   1.000
_cell.angle_alpha   90.00
_cell.angle_beta   90.00
_cell.angle_gamma   90.00
#
_symmetry.space_group_name_H-M   'P 1'
#
loop_
_entity.id
_entity.type
_entity.pdbx_description
1 polymer ?
#
loop_
_entity_poly.entity_id
_entity_poly.type
_entity_poly.pdbx_seq_one_letter_code
_entity_poly.pdbx_strand_id
1 'polypeptide(L)'
;MFSSLCAVRLRRKRETFSLSWQKKYMAYSFEIDDQWGLLTLVHWGELVGAETDEAILSVLAKMPLLKRRKIIRIGIDWRKVDAATLQDTDGARVRNSAQQLKQLLEFTSEEYDKHLEAIKFARWIDPRAPVREVLIERLNRVDRTEQFDYTAVCTTQEHYLRLLNLPPNFDISG
;
A
#
# COMPACT_ATOMS: atom_id res chain seq x y z
N MET A 1 43.40 14.81 -7.83
CA MET A 1 42.76 14.33 -6.59
C MET A 1 41.44 15.07 -6.42
N PHE A 2 40.37 14.29 -6.31
CA PHE A 2 38.98 14.61 -5.97
C PHE A 2 38.16 15.53 -6.89
N SER A 3 37.28 14.85 -7.63
CA SER A 3 36.12 15.35 -8.35
C SER A 3 35.09 15.93 -7.37
N SER A 4 34.60 17.13 -7.68
CA SER A 4 33.42 17.69 -7.03
C SER A 4 32.17 17.06 -7.66
N LEU A 5 31.48 16.24 -6.87
CA LEU A 5 30.22 15.61 -7.24
C LEU A 5 29.14 16.68 -7.42
N CYS A 6 28.68 16.83 -8.67
CA CYS A 6 27.41 17.48 -9.00
C CYS A 6 26.29 16.87 -8.15
N ALA A 7 25.71 17.67 -7.27
CA ALA A 7 24.48 17.34 -6.59
C ALA A 7 23.34 17.32 -7.62
N VAL A 8 22.99 16.13 -8.10
CA VAL A 8 21.79 15.90 -8.92
C VAL A 8 20.59 16.05 -8.00
N ARG A 9 19.96 17.22 -8.05
CA ARG A 9 18.69 17.52 -7.39
C ARG A 9 17.59 16.75 -8.12
N LEU A 10 17.36 15.50 -7.73
CA LEU A 10 16.23 14.69 -8.21
C LEU A 10 14.93 15.39 -7.82
N ARG A 11 14.27 16.00 -8.81
CA ARG A 11 12.91 16.54 -8.67
C ARG A 11 11.97 15.36 -8.34
N ARG A 12 11.42 15.31 -7.13
CA ARG A 12 10.21 14.54 -6.82
C ARG A 12 9.11 15.02 -7.76
N LYS A 13 8.66 14.14 -8.66
CA LYS A 13 7.53 14.42 -9.55
C LYS A 13 6.27 14.00 -8.81
N ARG A 14 5.70 14.93 -8.06
CA ARG A 14 4.48 14.74 -7.29
C ARG A 14 3.29 14.85 -8.23
N GLU A 15 2.82 13.70 -8.72
CA GLU A 15 1.60 13.64 -9.53
C GLU A 15 0.42 13.41 -8.59
N THR A 16 -0.16 14.51 -8.09
CA THR A 16 -1.39 14.46 -7.29
C THR A 16 -2.58 14.22 -8.22
N PHE A 17 -2.92 12.95 -8.46
CA PHE A 17 -4.17 12.61 -9.13
C PHE A 17 -5.32 12.64 -8.12
N SER A 18 -6.05 13.75 -8.09
CA SER A 18 -7.39 13.79 -7.48
C SER A 18 -8.36 13.09 -8.41
N LEU A 19 -8.59 11.81 -8.17
CA LEU A 19 -9.60 11.03 -8.86
C LEU A 19 -10.85 11.02 -7.99
N SER A 20 -11.69 12.06 -8.13
CA SER A 20 -13.03 12.09 -7.53
C SER A 20 -13.96 11.12 -8.26
N TRP A 21 -13.77 9.82 -8.07
CA TRP A 21 -14.77 8.84 -8.50
C TRP A 21 -15.92 8.89 -7.50
N GLN A 22 -17.09 9.28 -7.97
CA GLN A 22 -18.37 9.21 -7.26
C GLN A 22 -18.80 7.74 -7.07
N LYS A 23 -18.03 6.94 -6.33
CA LYS A 23 -18.63 6.05 -5.34
C LYS A 23 -18.59 6.87 -4.06
N LYS A 24 -19.74 7.08 -3.43
CA LYS A 24 -19.99 7.97 -2.29
C LYS A 24 -19.12 7.68 -1.02
N TYR A 25 -18.14 6.76 -1.10
CA TYR A 25 -17.41 6.16 0.02
C TYR A 25 -15.91 5.87 -0.23
N MET A 26 -15.28 6.32 -1.31
CA MET A 26 -13.85 6.02 -1.56
C MET A 26 -13.00 7.28 -1.57
N ALA A 27 -12.42 7.59 -0.41
CA ALA A 27 -11.60 8.77 -0.23
C ALA A 27 -10.16 8.35 0.10
N TYR A 28 -9.33 8.25 -0.95
CA TYR A 28 -7.91 7.97 -0.82
C TYR A 28 -7.07 8.89 -1.72
N SER A 29 -5.81 9.06 -1.34
CA SER A 29 -4.76 9.65 -2.16
C SER A 29 -3.61 8.67 -2.25
N PHE A 30 -2.80 8.79 -3.29
CA PHE A 30 -1.62 7.95 -3.47
C PHE A 30 -0.40 8.75 -3.90
N GLU A 31 0.77 8.21 -3.58
CA GLU A 31 2.06 8.67 -4.07
C GLU A 31 2.89 7.46 -4.52
N ILE A 32 3.68 7.64 -5.58
CA ILE A 32 4.59 6.62 -6.09
C ILE A 32 6.01 7.18 -6.04
N ASP A 33 6.89 6.46 -5.34
CA ASP A 33 8.33 6.69 -5.39
C ASP A 33 9.00 5.59 -6.23
N ASP A 34 9.30 5.93 -7.49
CA ASP A 34 9.92 5.03 -8.46
C ASP A 34 11.32 4.55 -8.03
N GLN A 35 12.06 5.34 -7.23
CA GLN A 35 13.40 4.96 -6.76
C GLN A 35 13.33 3.84 -5.73
N TRP A 36 12.30 3.88 -4.88
CA TRP A 36 12.09 2.89 -3.84
C TRP A 36 11.11 1.78 -4.24
N GLY A 37 10.49 1.87 -5.42
CA GLY A 37 9.43 0.94 -5.81
C GLY A 37 8.29 0.95 -4.79
N LEU A 38 7.95 2.14 -4.28
CA LEU A 38 7.01 2.35 -3.19
C LEU A 38 5.71 2.97 -3.73
N LEU A 39 4.60 2.33 -3.40
CA LEU A 39 3.26 2.90 -3.46
C LEU A 39 2.81 3.22 -2.05
N THR A 40 2.55 4.49 -1.77
CA THR A 40 1.92 4.93 -0.52
C THR A 40 0.46 5.29 -0.80
N LEU A 41 -0.46 4.73 -0.03
CA LEU A 41 -1.88 5.05 -0.04
C LEU A 41 -2.26 5.69 1.29
N VAL A 42 -3.04 6.76 1.25
CA VAL A 42 -3.64 7.37 2.44
C VAL A 42 -5.15 7.27 2.29
N HIS A 43 -5.82 6.58 3.20
CA HIS A 43 -7.28 6.52 3.26
C HIS A 43 -7.81 7.44 4.36
N TRP A 44 -8.98 8.03 4.11
CA TRP A 44 -9.73 8.77 5.12
C TRP A 44 -11.23 8.47 5.01
N GLY A 45 -11.96 8.75 6.11
CA GLY A 45 -13.38 8.45 6.21
C GLY A 45 -13.64 6.98 6.53
N GLU A 46 -14.62 6.40 5.86
CA GLU A 46 -15.13 5.05 6.15
C GLU A 46 -14.46 3.95 5.30
N LEU A 47 -14.11 2.83 5.94
CA LEU A 47 -13.57 1.62 5.29
C LEU A 47 -14.55 0.45 5.44
N VAL A 48 -15.37 0.20 4.41
CA VAL A 48 -16.47 -0.78 4.47
C VAL A 48 -16.01 -2.17 4.05
N GLY A 49 -15.54 -2.34 2.81
CA GLY A 49 -15.19 -3.62 2.19
C GLY A 49 -13.76 -3.69 1.63
N ALA A 50 -13.61 -3.92 0.33
CA ALA A 50 -12.32 -4.19 -0.31
C ALA A 50 -11.53 -2.93 -0.73
N GLU A 51 -11.89 -1.76 -0.23
CA GLU A 51 -11.47 -0.45 -0.73
C GLU A 51 -9.96 -0.31 -0.92
N THR A 52 -9.17 -0.81 0.03
CA THR A 52 -7.71 -0.70 -0.05
C THR A 52 -7.14 -1.55 -1.17
N ASP A 53 -7.65 -2.76 -1.39
CA ASP A 53 -7.17 -3.62 -2.47
C ASP A 53 -7.63 -3.10 -3.83
N GLU A 54 -8.89 -2.61 -3.91
CA GLU A 54 -9.41 -1.91 -5.10
C GLU A 54 -8.58 -0.68 -5.45
N ALA A 55 -8.16 0.11 -4.46
CA ALA A 55 -7.31 1.28 -4.65
C ALA A 55 -5.92 0.90 -5.17
N ILE A 56 -5.27 -0.10 -4.58
CA ILE A 56 -3.97 -0.62 -5.04
C ILE A 56 -4.06 -1.05 -6.51
N LEU A 57 -5.01 -1.92 -6.84
CA LEU A 57 -5.18 -2.45 -8.19
C LEU A 57 -5.49 -1.33 -9.19
N SER A 58 -6.34 -0.38 -8.82
CA SER A 58 -6.69 0.78 -9.64
C SER A 58 -5.50 1.69 -9.95
N VAL A 59 -4.61 1.91 -8.97
CA VAL A 59 -3.40 2.71 -9.15
C VAL A 59 -2.42 1.96 -10.06
N LEU A 60 -2.14 0.69 -9.77
CA LEU A 60 -1.18 -0.12 -10.55
C LEU A 60 -1.63 -0.31 -12.00
N ALA A 61 -2.93 -0.48 -12.25
CA ALA A 61 -3.48 -0.63 -13.59
C ALA A 61 -3.24 0.58 -14.50
N LYS A 62 -3.11 1.79 -13.93
CA LYS A 62 -2.86 3.03 -14.67
C LYS A 62 -1.37 3.28 -14.95
N MET A 63 -0.48 2.54 -14.30
CA MET A 63 0.96 2.66 -14.51
C MET A 63 1.42 1.85 -15.73
N PRO A 64 2.43 2.29 -16.49
CA PRO A 64 3.08 1.45 -17.49
C PRO A 64 3.57 0.13 -16.91
N LEU A 65 3.50 -0.97 -17.67
CA LEU A 65 3.83 -2.33 -17.21
C LEU A 65 5.21 -2.41 -16.52
N LEU A 66 6.23 -1.81 -17.13
CA LEU A 66 7.60 -1.81 -16.57
C LEU A 66 7.72 -1.00 -15.27
N LYS A 67 6.83 -0.06 -15.01
CA LYS A 67 6.80 0.70 -13.75
C LYS A 67 6.05 -0.04 -12.66
N ARG A 68 4.86 -0.59 -12.94
CA ARG A 68 4.09 -1.36 -11.95
C ARG A 68 4.88 -2.57 -11.43
N ARG A 69 5.63 -3.26 -12.29
CA ARG A 69 6.49 -4.41 -11.92
C ARG A 69 7.62 -4.06 -10.96
N LYS A 70 7.97 -2.76 -10.82
CA LYS A 70 8.99 -2.29 -9.88
C LYS A 70 8.43 -2.01 -8.49
N ILE A 71 7.11 -1.99 -8.33
CA ILE A 71 6.50 -1.77 -7.03
C ILE A 71 6.67 -3.02 -6.18
N ILE A 72 7.50 -2.92 -5.14
CA ILE A 72 7.79 -3.99 -4.19
C ILE A 72 7.52 -3.55 -2.75
N ARG A 73 7.01 -2.33 -2.55
CA ARG A 73 6.63 -1.78 -1.26
C ARG A 73 5.27 -1.12 -1.37
N ILE A 74 4.34 -1.49 -0.49
CA ILE A 74 3.00 -0.92 -0.42
C ILE A 74 2.74 -0.47 1.02
N GLY A 75 2.78 0.84 1.20
CA GLY A 75 2.47 1.50 2.45
C GLY A 75 1.03 2.00 2.46
N ILE A 76 0.29 1.71 3.52
CA ILE A 76 -1.09 2.15 3.68
C ILE A 76 -1.22 2.94 4.98
N ASP A 77 -1.66 4.17 4.90
CA ASP A 77 -1.94 5.05 6.03
C ASP A 77 -3.46 5.08 6.30
N TRP A 78 -3.85 4.51 7.43
CA TRP A 78 -5.21 4.45 7.95
C TRP A 78 -5.43 5.35 9.17
N ARG A 79 -4.48 6.23 9.51
CA ARG A 79 -4.61 7.13 10.67
C ARG A 79 -5.81 8.08 10.57
N LYS A 80 -6.30 8.34 9.36
CA LYS A 80 -7.44 9.23 9.09
C LYS A 80 -8.75 8.48 8.82
N VAL A 81 -8.78 7.16 9.04
CA VAL A 81 -10.00 6.35 8.95
C VAL A 81 -10.79 6.53 10.24
N ASP A 82 -12.04 6.98 10.14
CA ASP A 82 -12.90 7.31 11.29
C ASP A 82 -14.05 6.30 11.49
N ALA A 83 -14.34 5.49 10.47
CA ALA A 83 -15.31 4.41 10.49
C ALA A 83 -14.76 3.18 9.76
N ALA A 84 -15.04 1.98 10.24
CA ALA A 84 -14.69 0.75 9.55
C ALA A 84 -15.70 -0.36 9.88
N THR A 85 -15.92 -1.29 8.94
CA THR A 85 -16.75 -2.48 9.19
C THR A 85 -15.91 -3.75 9.13
N LEU A 86 -16.52 -4.93 9.29
CA LEU A 86 -15.88 -6.22 9.04
C LEU A 86 -16.40 -6.90 7.76
N GLN A 87 -17.09 -6.14 6.91
CA GLN A 87 -17.59 -6.61 5.63
C GLN A 87 -16.42 -6.90 4.68
N ASP A 88 -16.56 -7.95 3.86
CA ASP A 88 -15.60 -8.34 2.82
C ASP A 88 -14.17 -8.45 3.37
N THR A 89 -14.00 -9.11 4.51
CA THR A 89 -12.68 -9.42 5.09
C THR A 89 -12.32 -10.90 4.97
N ASP A 90 -13.00 -11.64 4.09
CA ASP A 90 -12.74 -13.08 3.87
C ASP A 90 -11.56 -13.32 2.91
N GLY A 91 -10.99 -14.52 2.96
CA GLY A 91 -9.85 -14.87 2.09
C GLY A 91 -10.20 -15.12 0.63
N ALA A 92 -11.45 -15.43 0.27
CA ALA A 92 -11.79 -15.60 -1.15
C ALA A 92 -11.61 -14.30 -1.92
N ARG A 93 -11.99 -13.18 -1.31
CA ARG A 93 -11.73 -11.82 -1.80
C ARG A 93 -10.24 -11.49 -1.91
N VAL A 94 -9.43 -11.88 -0.92
CA VAL A 94 -7.97 -11.66 -0.94
C VAL A 94 -7.34 -12.43 -2.10
N ARG A 95 -7.74 -13.70 -2.30
CA ARG A 95 -7.28 -14.50 -3.45
C ARG A 95 -7.67 -13.89 -4.78
N ASN A 96 -8.89 -13.37 -4.92
CA ASN A 96 -9.31 -12.67 -6.13
C ASN A 96 -8.43 -11.43 -6.39
N SER A 97 -8.15 -10.63 -5.35
CA SER A 97 -7.28 -9.45 -5.46
C SER A 97 -5.85 -9.84 -5.84
N ALA A 98 -5.30 -10.92 -5.28
CA ALA A 98 -3.99 -11.46 -5.64
C ALA A 98 -3.96 -11.97 -7.09
N GLN A 99 -5.01 -12.65 -7.56
CA GLN A 99 -5.11 -13.08 -8.96
C GLN A 99 -5.16 -11.89 -9.91
N GLN A 100 -5.93 -10.84 -9.57
CA GLN A 100 -5.98 -9.60 -10.36
C GLN A 100 -4.61 -8.91 -10.38
N LEU A 101 -3.90 -8.87 -9.25
CA LEU A 101 -2.54 -8.34 -9.20
C LEU A 101 -1.60 -9.13 -10.13
N LYS A 102 -1.63 -10.47 -10.08
CA LYS A 102 -0.84 -11.33 -10.98
C LYS A 102 -1.12 -11.02 -12.45
N GLN A 103 -2.39 -10.90 -12.82
CA GLN A 103 -2.80 -10.56 -14.18
C GLN A 103 -2.31 -9.17 -14.59
N LEU A 104 -2.46 -8.17 -13.72
CA LEU A 104 -1.99 -6.79 -13.98
C LEU A 104 -0.48 -6.71 -14.17
N LEU A 105 0.28 -7.56 -13.49
CA LEU A 105 1.73 -7.59 -13.60
C LEU A 105 2.20 -8.41 -14.81
N GLU A 106 1.31 -9.17 -15.46
CA GLU A 106 1.62 -10.06 -16.60
C GLU A 106 2.83 -10.98 -16.32
N PHE A 107 3.00 -11.40 -15.07
CA PHE A 107 4.07 -12.30 -14.66
C PHE A 107 3.71 -13.74 -14.96
N THR A 108 4.72 -14.54 -15.30
CA THR A 108 4.64 -16.00 -15.16
C THR A 108 4.41 -16.37 -13.69
N SER A 109 4.02 -17.61 -13.41
CA SER A 109 3.84 -18.05 -12.01
C SER A 109 5.14 -17.90 -11.20
N GLU A 110 6.28 -18.31 -11.77
CA GLU A 110 7.57 -18.23 -11.08
C GLU A 110 8.00 -16.77 -10.79
N GLU A 111 7.80 -15.86 -11.75
CA GLU A 111 8.10 -14.44 -11.54
C GLU A 111 7.17 -13.82 -10.50
N TYR A 112 5.90 -14.22 -10.49
CA TYR A 112 4.94 -13.72 -9.52
C TYR A 112 5.27 -14.19 -8.10
N ASP A 113 5.67 -15.45 -7.93
CA ASP A 113 6.06 -16.00 -6.63
C ASP A 113 7.31 -15.26 -6.08
N LYS A 114 8.33 -15.05 -6.92
CA LYS A 114 9.51 -14.23 -6.56
C LYS A 114 9.15 -12.79 -6.23
N HIS A 115 8.20 -12.21 -6.97
CA HIS A 115 7.74 -10.84 -6.71
C HIS A 115 6.99 -10.73 -5.37
N LEU A 116 6.17 -11.74 -5.05
CA LEU A 116 5.47 -11.84 -3.77
C LEU A 116 6.44 -12.02 -2.60
N GLU A 117 7.53 -12.79 -2.74
CA GLU A 117 8.55 -12.89 -1.70
C GLU A 117 9.25 -11.54 -1.42
N ALA A 118 9.40 -10.72 -2.46
CA ALA A 118 10.02 -9.42 -2.38
C ALA A 118 9.08 -8.33 -1.83
N ILE A 119 7.76 -8.49 -1.98
CA ILE A 119 6.80 -7.45 -1.64
C ILE A 119 6.80 -7.19 -0.13
N LYS A 120 6.77 -5.92 0.25
CA LYS A 120 6.62 -5.46 1.64
C LYS A 120 5.35 -4.67 1.75
N PHE A 121 4.52 -5.03 2.72
CA PHE A 121 3.32 -4.29 3.07
C PHE A 121 3.51 -3.66 4.44
N ALA A 122 2.92 -2.48 4.67
CA ALA A 122 2.80 -1.91 6.00
C ALA A 122 1.50 -1.13 6.12
N ARG A 123 0.82 -1.26 7.26
CA ARG A 123 -0.43 -0.55 7.56
C ARG A 123 -0.26 0.28 8.82
N TRP A 124 -0.35 1.59 8.68
CA TRP A 124 -0.21 2.53 9.79
C TRP A 124 -1.57 2.92 10.33
N ILE A 125 -1.83 2.52 11.58
CA ILE A 125 -3.06 2.82 12.31
C ILE A 125 -2.73 3.79 13.44
N ASP A 126 -3.59 4.79 13.66
CA ASP A 126 -3.47 5.63 14.86
C ASP A 126 -3.86 4.78 16.10
N PRO A 127 -2.94 4.61 17.08
CA PRO A 127 -3.25 3.84 18.29
C PRO A 127 -4.44 4.39 19.10
N ARG A 128 -4.82 5.65 18.89
CA ARG A 128 -5.93 6.33 19.57
C ARG A 128 -7.21 6.40 18.75
N ALA A 129 -7.22 5.87 17.52
CA ALA A 129 -8.42 5.87 16.71
C ALA A 129 -9.53 5.00 17.36
N PRO A 130 -10.79 5.47 17.38
CA PRO A 130 -11.90 4.70 17.95
C PRO A 130 -12.16 3.39 17.17
N VAL A 131 -11.75 3.33 15.90
CA VAL A 131 -11.89 2.18 15.02
C VAL A 131 -10.70 1.23 15.01
N ARG A 132 -9.66 1.48 15.83
CA ARG A 132 -8.43 0.69 15.84
C ARG A 132 -8.69 -0.81 15.95
N GLU A 133 -9.56 -1.23 16.86
CA GLU A 133 -9.84 -2.65 17.10
C GLU A 133 -10.49 -3.30 15.88
N VAL A 134 -11.40 -2.60 15.22
CA VAL A 134 -12.03 -3.06 13.98
C VAL A 134 -10.98 -3.19 12.88
N LEU A 135 -10.12 -2.18 12.70
CA LEU A 135 -9.05 -2.21 11.69
C LEU A 135 -8.06 -3.36 11.92
N ILE A 136 -7.68 -3.64 13.17
CA ILE A 136 -6.82 -4.78 13.51
C ILE A 136 -7.54 -6.10 13.22
N GLU A 137 -8.83 -6.24 13.58
CA GLU A 137 -9.61 -7.45 13.33
C GLU A 137 -9.78 -7.72 11.82
N ARG A 138 -9.98 -6.69 10.99
CA ARG A 138 -10.01 -6.82 9.53
C ARG A 138 -8.74 -7.51 9.02
N LEU A 139 -7.59 -7.16 9.58
CA LEU A 139 -6.29 -7.73 9.18
C LEU A 139 -6.10 -9.14 9.70
N ASN A 140 -6.49 -9.42 10.94
CA ASN A 140 -6.44 -10.76 11.51
C ASN A 140 -7.28 -11.75 10.70
N ARG A 141 -8.44 -11.34 10.18
CA ARG A 141 -9.30 -12.20 9.35
C ARG A 141 -8.66 -12.56 8.01
N VAL A 142 -7.98 -11.61 7.39
CA VAL A 142 -7.21 -11.84 6.16
C VAL A 142 -6.06 -12.82 6.43
N ASP A 143 -5.29 -12.56 7.48
CA ASP A 143 -4.11 -13.35 7.87
C ASP A 143 -4.46 -14.80 8.25
N ARG A 144 -5.56 -15.01 8.99
CA ARG A 144 -6.03 -16.37 9.32
C ARG A 144 -6.46 -17.17 8.10
N THR A 145 -6.81 -16.51 6.99
CA THR A 145 -7.32 -17.19 5.80
C THR A 145 -6.23 -17.44 4.75
N GLU A 146 -5.10 -16.76 4.84
CA GLU A 146 -4.05 -16.74 3.83
C GLU A 146 -2.68 -16.86 4.52
N GLN A 147 -1.84 -17.85 4.16
CA GLN A 147 -0.47 -18.03 4.70
C GLN A 147 0.53 -16.97 4.21
N PHE A 148 0.05 -15.80 3.83
CA PHE A 148 0.89 -14.67 3.51
C PHE A 148 1.10 -13.88 4.79
N ASP A 149 2.35 -13.57 5.13
CA ASP A 149 2.75 -12.78 6.29
C ASP A 149 2.32 -11.30 6.13
N TYR A 150 1.01 -11.05 6.06
CA TYR A 150 0.37 -9.78 5.72
C TYR A 150 0.24 -8.84 6.94
N THR A 151 0.56 -9.30 8.14
CA THR A 151 0.31 -8.59 9.42
C THR A 151 1.45 -7.65 9.81
N ALA A 152 1.85 -6.79 8.87
CA ALA A 152 2.72 -5.65 9.14
C ALA A 152 1.90 -4.44 9.64
N VAL A 153 1.26 -4.57 10.81
CA VAL A 153 0.57 -3.46 11.48
C VAL A 153 1.56 -2.63 12.29
N CYS A 154 1.45 -1.32 12.17
CA CYS A 154 2.27 -0.39 12.94
C CYS A 154 1.44 0.80 13.44
N THR A 155 1.90 1.36 14.55
CA THR A 155 1.30 2.53 15.19
C THR A 155 2.23 3.73 15.22
N THR A 156 3.52 3.53 14.87
CA THR A 156 4.54 4.56 14.82
C THR A 156 5.15 4.66 13.43
N GLN A 157 5.65 5.84 13.11
CA GLN A 157 6.34 6.11 11.85
C GLN A 157 7.57 5.22 11.68
N GLU A 158 8.39 5.12 12.73
CA GLU A 158 9.60 4.31 12.72
C GLU A 158 9.30 2.84 12.38
N HIS A 159 8.25 2.28 13.00
CA HIS A 159 7.86 0.91 12.71
C HIS A 159 7.33 0.75 11.28
N TYR A 160 6.53 1.71 10.79
CA TYR A 160 6.06 1.73 9.40
C TYR A 160 7.21 1.71 8.40
N LEU A 161 8.19 2.59 8.58
CA LEU A 161 9.37 2.67 7.71
C LEU A 161 10.20 1.38 7.77
N ARG A 162 10.38 0.81 8.96
CA ARG A 162 11.09 -0.46 9.15
C ARG A 162 10.43 -1.62 8.40
N LEU A 163 9.11 -1.74 8.48
CA LEU A 163 8.34 -2.80 7.78
C LEU A 163 8.46 -2.68 6.26
N LEU A 164 8.53 -1.45 5.75
CA LEU A 164 8.76 -1.18 4.33
C LEU A 164 10.25 -1.23 3.92
N ASN A 165 11.16 -1.51 4.85
CA ASN A 165 12.61 -1.46 4.64
C ASN A 165 13.06 -0.12 4.01
N LEU A 166 12.57 0.97 4.61
CA LEU A 166 12.89 2.35 4.28
C LEU A 166 13.82 2.96 5.34
N PRO A 167 14.65 3.96 4.99
CA PRO A 167 15.53 4.59 5.95
C PRO A 167 14.74 5.37 7.00
N PRO A 168 15.23 5.51 8.25
CA PRO A 168 14.49 6.17 9.34
C PRO A 168 14.13 7.63 9.08
N ASN A 169 14.90 8.31 8.22
CA ASN A 169 14.68 9.69 7.80
C ASN A 169 13.92 9.81 6.47
N PHE A 170 13.32 8.72 5.99
CA PHE A 170 12.46 8.76 4.80
C PHE A 170 11.27 9.68 5.06
N ASP A 171 11.09 10.63 4.15
CA ASP A 171 10.04 11.61 4.25
C ASP A 171 8.74 11.06 3.66
N ILE A 172 7.82 10.69 4.54
CA ILE A 172 6.47 10.21 4.22
C ILE A 172 5.51 11.40 4.01
N SER A 173 5.99 12.64 4.18
CA SER A 173 5.21 13.86 4.03
C SER A 173 5.03 14.20 2.54
N GLY A 174 4.13 13.44 1.92
CA GLY A 174 3.34 13.93 0.79
C GLY A 174 2.35 14.99 1.27
#